data_AF-A0A952QVX6-F1
#
_entry.id   AF-A0A952QVX6-F1
#
_cell.length_a   1.000
_cell.length_b   1.000
_cell.length_c   1.000
_cell.angle_alpha   90.00
_cell.angle_beta   90.00
_cell.angle_gamma   90.00
#
_symmetry.space_group_name_H-M   'P 1'
#
loop_
_entity.id
_entity.type
_entity.pdbx_description
1 polymer ?
#
loop_
_entity_poly.entity_id
_entity_poly.type
_entity_poly.pdbx_seq_one_letter_code
_entity_poly.pdbx_strand_id
1 'polypeptide(L)'
;MRRLLRTALACLAVATLAAAAAQTGAVMSGIVKSDEPLADNTRVAIHVVDSDNVWGLEVATVAPVGGTFRVTPGPVPADQLKPFRSGSVILPGLQNEYRVSPEGVNVAVARFNMYVDQNGNDVFDRVVDRFYIGVASLEAPVGFFTLLYVDQAATLTGGGVELPLRQGWNVFTVRFPGDKASYSIVPSVEDIVLDVVLQ
;
A
#
# COMPACT_ATOMS: atom_id res chain seq x y z
N MET A 1 -8.23 46.38 -8.42
CA MET A 1 -7.00 45.56 -8.26
C MET A 1 -6.89 44.84 -6.91
N ARG A 2 -7.04 45.51 -5.75
CA ARG A 2 -6.90 44.87 -4.42
C ARG A 2 -7.91 43.73 -4.13
N ARG A 3 -9.13 43.79 -4.67
CA ARG A 3 -10.13 42.69 -4.53
C ARG A 3 -9.75 41.46 -5.35
N LEU A 4 -9.36 41.63 -6.62
CA LEU A 4 -8.94 40.55 -7.52
C LEU A 4 -7.71 39.79 -6.97
N LEU A 5 -6.73 40.51 -6.40
CA LEU A 5 -5.56 39.88 -5.77
C LEU A 5 -5.92 39.03 -4.54
N ARG A 6 -6.89 39.48 -3.74
CA ARG A 6 -7.36 38.75 -2.55
C ARG A 6 -8.14 37.49 -2.93
N THR A 7 -8.95 37.56 -3.98
CA THR A 7 -9.67 36.38 -4.49
C THR A 7 -8.70 35.36 -5.10
N ALA A 8 -7.69 35.82 -5.85
CA ALA A 8 -6.66 34.94 -6.41
C ALA A 8 -5.82 34.24 -5.31
N LEU A 9 -5.44 34.96 -4.25
CA LEU A 9 -4.75 34.37 -3.10
C LEU A 9 -5.64 33.36 -2.34
N ALA A 10 -6.93 33.65 -2.18
CA ALA A 10 -7.86 32.74 -1.53
C ALA A 10 -8.09 31.45 -2.34
N CYS A 11 -8.23 31.56 -3.67
CA CYS A 11 -8.32 30.40 -4.54
C CYS A 11 -7.03 29.58 -4.55
N LEU A 12 -5.86 30.23 -4.52
CA LEU A 12 -4.58 29.54 -4.42
C LEU A 12 -4.43 28.81 -3.08
N ALA A 13 -4.82 29.45 -1.96
CA ALA A 13 -4.78 28.83 -0.63
C ALA A 13 -5.73 27.61 -0.53
N VAL A 14 -6.95 27.72 -1.06
CA VAL A 14 -7.91 26.61 -1.12
C VAL A 14 -7.40 25.47 -2.02
N ALA A 15 -6.76 25.79 -3.15
CA ALA A 15 -6.14 24.79 -4.01
C ALA A 15 -4.96 24.07 -3.33
N THR A 16 -4.13 24.78 -2.56
CA THR A 16 -3.01 24.16 -1.82
C THR A 16 -3.48 23.28 -0.66
N LEU A 17 -4.57 23.66 0.03
CA LEU A 17 -5.14 22.87 1.13
C LEU A 17 -5.85 21.59 0.60
N ALA A 18 -6.47 21.66 -0.57
CA ALA A 18 -7.08 20.50 -1.21
C ALA A 18 -6.04 19.48 -1.72
N ALA A 19 -4.87 19.95 -2.19
CA ALA A 19 -3.78 19.08 -2.62
C ALA A 19 -3.13 18.32 -1.45
N ALA A 20 -3.02 18.93 -0.27
CA ALA A 20 -2.48 18.27 0.93
C ALA A 20 -3.43 17.22 1.50
N ALA A 21 -4.75 17.43 1.40
CA ALA A 21 -5.76 16.48 1.87
C ALA A 21 -5.92 15.24 0.96
N ALA A 22 -5.41 15.29 -0.28
CA ALA A 22 -5.44 14.18 -1.22
C ALA A 22 -4.34 13.13 -0.98
N GLN A 23 -3.41 13.41 -0.06
CA GLN A 23 -2.28 12.53 0.26
C GLN A 23 -2.46 11.79 1.59
N THR A 24 -3.71 11.62 2.05
CA THR A 24 -4.01 10.72 3.17
C THR A 24 -3.72 9.29 2.72
N GLY A 25 -2.70 8.67 3.32
CA GLY A 25 -2.32 7.30 2.99
C GLY A 25 -3.49 6.33 3.17
N ALA A 26 -3.48 5.24 2.39
CA ALA A 26 -4.51 4.22 2.49
C ALA A 26 -4.47 3.57 3.88
N VAL A 27 -5.53 3.69 4.66
CA VAL A 27 -5.53 3.09 6.00
C VAL A 27 -5.64 1.58 5.87
N MET A 28 -4.72 0.87 6.51
CA MET A 28 -4.62 -0.58 6.46
C MET A 28 -4.73 -1.12 7.88
N SER A 29 -5.69 -2.01 8.14
CA SER A 29 -5.79 -2.67 9.44
C SER A 29 -6.19 -4.12 9.32
N GLY A 30 -5.89 -4.86 10.38
CA GLY A 30 -6.12 -6.29 10.42
C GLY A 30 -5.59 -6.93 11.68
N ILE A 31 -5.46 -8.26 11.61
CA ILE A 31 -4.93 -9.10 12.66
C ILE A 31 -3.62 -9.75 12.21
N VAL A 32 -2.75 -10.00 13.18
CA VAL A 32 -1.60 -10.88 13.05
C VAL A 32 -2.02 -12.26 13.53
N LYS A 33 -1.82 -13.26 12.68
CA LYS A 33 -2.05 -14.67 13.00
C LYS A 33 -0.69 -15.36 13.07
N SER A 34 -0.38 -15.93 14.23
CA SER A 34 0.87 -16.63 14.51
C SER A 34 0.55 -17.82 15.42
N ASP A 35 1.23 -18.94 15.19
CA ASP A 35 1.08 -20.15 16.04
C ASP A 35 1.77 -19.97 17.40
N GLU A 36 2.81 -19.13 17.46
CA GLU A 36 3.53 -18.77 18.67
C GLU A 36 3.19 -17.33 19.12
N PRO A 37 3.35 -17.01 20.42
CA PRO A 37 3.28 -15.63 20.88
C PRO A 37 4.27 -14.73 20.11
N LEU A 38 3.83 -13.54 19.72
CA LEU A 38 4.71 -12.57 19.07
C LEU A 38 5.86 -12.19 20.01
N ALA A 39 7.08 -12.17 19.48
CA ALA A 39 8.23 -11.71 20.23
C ALA A 39 8.05 -10.25 20.68
N ASP A 40 8.65 -9.90 21.81
CA ASP A 40 8.72 -8.51 22.26
C ASP A 40 9.33 -7.61 21.18
N ASN A 41 8.88 -6.36 21.10
CA ASN A 41 9.29 -5.39 20.08
C ASN A 41 9.00 -5.83 18.62
N THR A 42 8.03 -6.72 18.41
CA THR A 42 7.53 -7.00 17.05
C THR A 42 6.90 -5.75 16.42
N ARG A 43 7.14 -5.56 15.12
CA ARG A 43 6.61 -4.47 14.30
C ARG A 43 5.91 -5.02 13.06
N VAL A 44 4.82 -4.37 12.67
CA VAL A 44 4.19 -4.53 11.35
C VAL A 44 4.57 -3.33 10.51
N ALA A 45 5.22 -3.57 9.38
CA ALA A 45 5.72 -2.52 8.51
C ALA A 45 5.27 -2.66 7.07
N ILE A 46 5.24 -1.53 6.38
CA ILE A 46 4.98 -1.44 4.95
C ILE A 46 6.28 -1.02 4.28
N HIS A 47 6.77 -1.87 3.38
CA HIS A 47 7.99 -1.61 2.61
C HIS A 47 7.63 -1.42 1.14
N VAL A 48 8.22 -0.40 0.52
CA VAL A 48 8.34 -0.37 -0.94
C VAL A 48 9.28 -1.49 -1.36
N VAL A 49 8.88 -2.24 -2.39
CA VAL A 49 9.65 -3.38 -2.89
C VAL A 49 10.12 -3.16 -4.31
N ASP A 50 11.23 -3.79 -4.67
CA ASP A 50 11.72 -3.78 -6.04
C ASP A 50 11.01 -4.83 -6.92
N SER A 51 11.52 -5.04 -8.14
CA SER A 51 10.94 -6.00 -9.11
C SER A 51 11.04 -7.46 -8.66
N ASP A 52 11.99 -7.76 -7.76
CA ASP A 52 12.23 -9.09 -7.21
C ASP A 52 11.52 -9.27 -5.86
N ASN A 53 10.67 -8.31 -5.48
CA ASN A 53 9.99 -8.21 -4.19
C ASN A 53 10.94 -8.09 -2.98
N VAL A 54 12.17 -7.62 -3.19
CA VAL A 54 13.09 -7.35 -2.09
C VAL A 54 12.64 -6.09 -1.34
N TRP A 55 12.59 -6.18 -0.02
CA TRP A 55 12.22 -5.05 0.85
C TRP A 55 13.26 -3.94 0.79
N GLY A 56 12.84 -2.75 0.39
CA GLY A 56 13.65 -1.55 0.32
C GLY A 56 13.21 -0.53 1.37
N LEU A 57 12.70 0.62 0.92
CA LEU A 57 12.27 1.72 1.79
C LEU A 57 11.09 1.31 2.68
N GLU A 58 11.25 1.42 3.99
CA GLU A 58 10.14 1.39 4.94
C GLU A 58 9.36 2.71 4.86
N VAL A 59 8.06 2.64 4.58
CA VAL A 59 7.18 3.81 4.48
C VAL A 59 6.22 3.94 5.66
N ALA A 60 6.09 2.89 6.49
CA ALA A 60 5.40 2.94 7.77
C ALA A 60 5.74 1.71 8.62
N THR A 61 5.65 1.87 9.93
CA THR A 61 5.78 0.79 10.91
C THR A 61 4.87 1.06 12.11
N VAL A 62 4.38 0.01 12.75
CA VAL A 62 3.57 0.10 13.97
C VAL A 62 3.78 -1.14 14.85
N ALA A 63 3.77 -0.96 16.16
CA ALA A 63 3.71 -2.09 17.09
C ALA A 63 2.27 -2.67 17.10
N PRO A 64 2.07 -3.97 16.89
CA PRO A 64 0.76 -4.57 17.04
C PRO A 64 0.31 -4.57 18.50
N VAL A 65 -0.98 -4.36 18.75
CA VAL A 65 -1.58 -4.37 20.10
C VAL A 65 -2.66 -5.43 20.16
N GLY A 66 -2.51 -6.39 21.08
CA GLY A 66 -3.45 -7.51 21.22
C GLY A 66 -3.60 -8.34 19.94
N GLY A 67 -2.54 -8.47 19.15
CA GLY A 67 -2.56 -9.17 17.85
C GLY A 67 -3.23 -8.38 16.72
N THR A 68 -3.58 -7.11 16.93
CA THR A 68 -4.17 -6.24 15.90
C THR A 68 -3.20 -5.14 15.47
N PHE A 69 -3.38 -4.61 14.27
CA PHE A 69 -2.62 -3.45 13.80
C PHE A 69 -3.49 -2.49 12.99
N ARG A 70 -3.09 -1.22 12.98
CA ARG A 70 -3.61 -0.19 12.09
C ARG A 70 -2.45 0.70 11.68
N VAL A 71 -2.20 0.80 10.39
CA VAL A 71 -1.06 1.50 9.83
C VAL A 71 -1.49 2.29 8.58
N THR A 72 -0.88 3.45 8.40
CA THR A 72 -1.09 4.31 7.24
C THR A 72 0.27 4.54 6.58
N PRO A 73 0.45 4.17 5.30
CA PRO A 73 1.73 4.34 4.63
C PRO A 73 2.04 5.82 4.43
N GLY A 74 3.30 6.18 4.66
CA GLY A 74 3.85 7.50 4.43
C GLY A 74 4.11 7.80 2.95
N PRO A 75 4.73 8.95 2.65
CA PRO A 75 5.03 9.35 1.28
C PRO A 75 6.09 8.42 0.63
N VAL A 76 6.07 8.37 -0.70
CA VAL A 76 7.05 7.64 -1.51
C VAL A 76 7.94 8.64 -2.26
N PRO A 77 9.26 8.62 -2.08
CA PRO A 77 10.19 9.43 -2.86
C PRO A 77 10.16 9.07 -4.36
N ALA A 78 10.42 10.06 -5.21
CA ALA A 78 10.32 9.89 -6.66
C ALA A 78 11.32 8.86 -7.24
N ASP A 79 12.45 8.62 -6.57
CA ASP A 79 13.46 7.63 -6.98
C ASP A 79 13.03 6.17 -6.76
N GLN A 80 11.96 5.95 -5.99
CA GLN A 80 11.35 4.63 -5.78
C GLN A 80 10.35 4.28 -6.89
N LEU A 81 9.95 5.25 -7.72
CA LEU A 81 8.92 5.08 -8.72
C LEU A 81 9.48 4.48 -10.00
N LYS A 82 8.72 3.57 -10.62
CA LYS A 82 9.06 2.93 -11.89
C LYS A 82 7.92 3.12 -12.90
N PRO A 83 8.19 3.09 -14.21
CA PRO A 83 7.14 3.21 -15.22
C PRO A 83 6.03 2.17 -15.02
N PHE A 84 4.78 2.62 -14.90
CA PHE A 84 3.62 1.75 -14.73
C PHE A 84 3.12 1.30 -16.10
N ARG A 85 3.43 0.05 -16.46
CA ARG A 85 3.06 -0.53 -17.76
C ARG A 85 2.37 -1.88 -17.53
N SER A 86 1.76 -2.41 -18.58
CA SER A 86 1.22 -3.77 -18.55
C SER A 86 2.31 -4.76 -18.11
N GLY A 87 1.99 -5.61 -17.13
CA GLY A 87 2.90 -6.62 -16.59
C GLY A 87 4.03 -6.08 -15.69
N SER A 88 4.15 -4.75 -15.50
CA SER A 88 5.20 -4.19 -14.63
C SER A 88 4.95 -4.43 -13.14
N VAL A 89 3.70 -4.73 -12.77
CA VAL A 89 3.27 -5.04 -11.41
C VAL A 89 2.48 -6.35 -11.44
N ILE A 90 2.79 -7.25 -10.51
CA ILE A 90 2.01 -8.47 -10.30
C ILE A 90 0.74 -8.09 -9.55
N LEU A 91 -0.37 -7.96 -10.29
CA LEU A 91 -1.71 -7.80 -9.74
C LEU A 91 -2.38 -9.18 -9.64
N PRO A 92 -2.69 -9.67 -8.42
CA PRO A 92 -3.37 -10.94 -8.24
C PRO A 92 -4.64 -11.05 -9.08
N GLY A 93 -4.73 -12.12 -9.90
CA GLY A 93 -5.86 -12.37 -10.81
C GLY A 93 -5.84 -11.60 -12.15
N LEU A 94 -4.98 -10.59 -12.32
CA LEU A 94 -4.87 -9.80 -13.57
C LEU A 94 -3.47 -9.86 -14.21
N GLN A 95 -2.72 -10.93 -13.97
CA GLN A 95 -1.32 -11.05 -14.38
C GLN A 95 -1.17 -10.90 -15.90
N ASN A 96 -0.38 -9.91 -16.35
CA ASN A 96 -0.11 -9.59 -17.76
C ASN A 96 -1.31 -9.14 -18.62
N GLU A 97 -2.48 -8.92 -18.02
CA GLU A 97 -3.72 -8.68 -18.77
C GLU A 97 -4.28 -7.25 -18.62
N TYR A 98 -3.57 -6.38 -17.90
CA TYR A 98 -4.00 -5.00 -17.69
C TYR A 98 -3.25 -4.00 -18.57
N ARG A 99 -3.91 -2.88 -18.88
CA ARG A 99 -3.34 -1.67 -19.48
C ARG A 99 -3.46 -0.52 -18.50
N VAL A 100 -2.55 0.44 -18.59
CA VAL A 100 -2.54 1.66 -17.78
C VAL A 100 -2.75 2.84 -18.72
N SER A 101 -3.68 3.74 -18.38
CA SER A 101 -3.93 4.99 -19.09
C SER A 101 -4.04 6.14 -18.08
N PRO A 102 -3.51 7.35 -18.35
CA PRO A 102 -2.72 7.71 -19.53
C PRO A 102 -1.33 7.04 -19.50
N GLU A 103 -0.57 7.17 -20.60
CA GLU A 103 0.84 6.80 -20.59
C GLU A 103 1.67 7.72 -19.67
N GLY A 104 2.84 7.23 -19.24
CA GLY A 104 3.78 8.02 -18.43
C GLY A 104 3.51 8.04 -16.92
N VAL A 105 2.51 7.31 -16.45
CA VAL A 105 2.27 7.07 -15.01
C VAL A 105 3.43 6.25 -14.44
N ASN A 106 3.94 6.63 -13.28
CA ASN A 106 4.88 5.82 -12.52
C ASN A 106 4.23 5.25 -11.26
N VAL A 107 4.75 4.11 -10.80
CA VAL A 107 4.22 3.33 -9.69
C VAL A 107 5.34 2.87 -8.76
N ALA A 108 5.06 2.83 -7.47
CA ALA A 108 5.76 1.99 -6.50
C ALA A 108 4.79 0.96 -5.93
N VAL A 109 5.31 -0.25 -5.68
CA VAL A 109 4.57 -1.34 -5.06
C VAL A 109 5.04 -1.47 -3.62
N ALA A 110 4.10 -1.61 -2.70
CA ALA A 110 4.42 -1.85 -1.31
C ALA A 110 3.79 -3.14 -0.78
N ARG A 111 4.47 -3.77 0.17
CA ARG A 111 4.10 -5.04 0.80
C ARG A 111 4.21 -4.91 2.31
N PHE A 112 3.39 -5.71 2.99
CA PHE A 112 3.52 -5.90 4.43
C PHE A 112 4.73 -6.77 4.74
N ASN A 113 5.42 -6.43 5.81
CA ASN A 113 6.44 -7.23 6.45
C ASN A 113 6.23 -7.18 7.97
N MET A 114 6.77 -8.17 8.68
CA MET A 114 6.88 -8.13 10.13
C MET A 114 8.30 -8.45 10.56
N TYR A 115 8.79 -7.76 11.57
CA TYR A 115 10.12 -7.96 12.11
C TYR A 115 10.15 -7.74 13.62
N VAL A 116 11.19 -8.23 14.27
CA VAL A 116 11.50 -7.95 15.66
C VAL A 116 12.53 -6.84 15.67
N ASP A 117 12.16 -5.67 16.18
CA ASP A 117 13.09 -4.54 16.33
C ASP A 117 14.06 -4.84 17.48
N GLN A 118 15.22 -5.39 17.12
CA GLN A 118 16.19 -5.89 18.10
C GLN A 118 17.08 -4.77 18.65
N ASN A 119 17.24 -3.69 17.90
CA ASN A 119 18.07 -2.56 18.29
C ASN A 119 17.23 -1.40 18.89
N GLY A 120 15.89 -1.46 18.80
CA GLY A 120 14.96 -0.52 19.39
C GLY A 120 14.91 0.83 18.68
N ASN A 121 15.24 0.87 17.38
CA ASN A 121 15.30 2.11 16.61
C ASN A 121 14.01 2.43 15.81
N ASP A 122 12.98 1.59 15.96
CA ASP A 122 11.70 1.67 15.25
C ASP A 122 11.80 1.61 13.71
N VAL A 123 12.86 1.02 13.14
CA VAL A 123 13.07 0.91 11.68
C VAL A 123 13.70 -0.43 11.36
N PHE A 124 13.20 -1.12 10.34
CA PHE A 124 13.77 -2.42 9.95
C PHE A 124 15.27 -2.34 9.60
N ASP A 125 16.10 -3.09 10.33
CA ASP A 125 17.51 -3.32 10.05
C ASP A 125 17.73 -4.77 9.59
N ARG A 126 17.97 -4.97 8.30
CA ARG A 126 18.17 -6.30 7.71
C ARG A 126 19.35 -7.09 8.29
N VAL A 127 20.32 -6.43 8.91
CA VAL A 127 21.50 -7.09 9.49
C VAL A 127 21.23 -7.56 10.91
N VAL A 128 20.45 -6.79 11.67
CA VAL A 128 20.26 -7.01 13.11
C VAL A 128 18.92 -7.67 13.42
N ASP A 129 17.86 -7.30 12.70
CA ASP A 129 16.50 -7.69 13.00
C ASP A 129 16.14 -9.04 12.36
N ARG A 130 15.61 -9.94 13.19
CA ARG A 130 14.87 -11.11 12.72
C ARG A 130 13.56 -10.66 12.09
N PHE A 131 13.15 -11.36 11.04
CA PHE A 131 11.91 -11.09 10.34
C PHE A 131 11.01 -12.31 10.35
N TYR A 132 9.72 -12.05 10.22
CA TYR A 132 8.74 -13.08 10.02
C TYR A 132 8.56 -13.31 8.52
N ILE A 133 8.37 -14.56 8.13
CA ILE A 133 7.86 -14.92 6.81
C ILE A 133 6.34 -15.00 6.95
N GLY A 134 5.61 -14.38 6.04
CA GLY A 134 4.16 -14.43 6.08
C GLY A 134 3.46 -14.01 4.81
N VAL A 135 2.15 -14.22 4.81
CA VAL A 135 1.25 -13.87 3.70
C VAL A 135 0.18 -12.93 4.24
N ALA A 136 0.03 -11.78 3.60
CA ALA A 136 -1.09 -10.88 3.85
C ALA A 136 -2.25 -11.23 2.90
N SER A 137 -3.40 -11.59 3.48
CA SER A 137 -4.65 -11.85 2.77
C SER A 137 -5.79 -11.00 3.30
N LEU A 138 -6.92 -11.02 2.62
CA LEU A 138 -8.20 -10.45 3.08
C LEU A 138 -9.13 -11.59 3.49
N GLU A 139 -10.05 -11.37 4.43
CA GLU A 139 -10.93 -12.43 4.94
C GLU A 139 -12.42 -12.30 4.58
N ALA A 140 -12.92 -11.10 4.25
CA ALA A 140 -14.36 -10.87 4.10
C ALA A 140 -14.78 -10.18 2.78
N PRO A 141 -14.95 -10.90 1.65
CA PRO A 141 -14.54 -12.29 1.39
C PRO A 141 -13.03 -12.50 1.27
N VAL A 142 -12.62 -13.79 1.29
CA VAL A 142 -11.22 -14.18 1.07
C VAL A 142 -10.67 -13.55 -0.19
N GLY A 143 -9.44 -13.04 -0.11
CA GLY A 143 -8.81 -12.35 -1.22
C GLY A 143 -7.37 -11.95 -0.96
N PHE A 144 -6.82 -11.22 -1.92
CA PHE A 144 -5.48 -10.65 -1.85
C PHE A 144 -5.53 -9.17 -2.21
N PHE A 145 -4.48 -8.44 -1.83
CA PHE A 145 -4.34 -7.05 -2.18
C PHE A 145 -2.93 -6.71 -2.60
N THR A 146 -2.78 -5.59 -3.29
CA THR A 146 -1.49 -5.00 -3.63
C THR A 146 -1.60 -3.50 -3.40
N LEU A 147 -0.65 -2.95 -2.64
CA LEU A 147 -0.60 -1.54 -2.32
C LEU A 147 0.19 -0.82 -3.42
N LEU A 148 -0.42 0.15 -4.07
CA LEU A 148 0.13 0.87 -5.21
C LEU A 148 0.21 2.35 -4.88
N TYR A 149 1.40 2.95 -4.98
CA TYR A 149 1.53 4.40 -5.03
C TYR A 149 1.69 4.83 -6.48
N VAL A 150 0.81 5.68 -6.99
CA VAL A 150 0.96 6.27 -8.34
C VAL A 150 1.21 7.76 -8.28
N ASP A 151 2.08 8.27 -9.14
CA ASP A 151 2.47 9.68 -9.16
C ASP A 151 1.42 10.62 -9.77
N GLN A 152 0.48 10.07 -10.53
CA GLN A 152 -0.65 10.77 -11.12
C GLN A 152 -1.88 9.87 -11.21
N ALA A 153 -3.06 10.46 -11.36
CA ALA A 153 -4.29 9.70 -11.56
C ALA A 153 -4.24 8.87 -12.85
N ALA A 154 -4.80 7.67 -12.81
CA ALA A 154 -4.75 6.72 -13.92
C ALA A 154 -5.98 5.79 -13.90
N THR A 155 -6.11 4.99 -14.94
CA THR A 155 -7.09 3.91 -15.05
C THR A 155 -6.35 2.62 -15.42
N LEU A 156 -6.60 1.58 -14.63
CA LEU A 156 -6.24 0.21 -14.98
C LEU A 156 -7.40 -0.45 -15.71
N THR A 157 -7.16 -1.02 -16.88
CA THR A 157 -8.16 -1.78 -17.63
C THR A 157 -7.66 -3.20 -17.84
N GLY A 158 -8.39 -4.21 -17.35
CA GLY A 158 -7.99 -5.61 -17.45
C GLY A 158 -9.06 -6.53 -16.86
N GLY A 159 -9.11 -7.81 -17.26
CA GLY A 159 -10.10 -8.77 -16.72
C GLY A 159 -11.57 -8.35 -16.93
N GLY A 160 -11.85 -7.55 -17.97
CA GLY A 160 -13.19 -7.01 -18.25
C GLY A 160 -13.64 -5.86 -17.33
N VAL A 161 -12.75 -5.29 -16.52
CA VAL A 161 -13.06 -4.16 -15.63
C VAL A 161 -12.21 -2.94 -15.91
N GLU A 162 -12.71 -1.77 -15.51
CA GLU A 162 -11.97 -0.51 -15.44
C GLU A 162 -11.87 -0.07 -13.97
N LEU A 163 -10.65 0.23 -13.56
CA LEU A 163 -10.25 0.42 -12.17
C LEU A 163 -9.56 1.78 -12.04
N PRO A 164 -10.27 2.82 -11.56
CA PRO A 164 -9.70 4.14 -11.41
C PRO A 164 -8.69 4.18 -10.26
N LEU A 165 -7.53 4.74 -10.53
CA LEU A 165 -6.47 5.02 -9.57
C LEU A 165 -6.40 6.53 -9.32
N ARG A 166 -6.29 6.89 -8.04
CA ARG A 166 -6.03 8.27 -7.63
C ARG A 166 -4.52 8.48 -7.53
N GLN A 167 -4.06 9.70 -7.75
CA GLN A 167 -2.69 10.06 -7.36
C GLN A 167 -2.47 9.73 -5.88
N GLY A 168 -1.33 9.11 -5.55
CA GLY A 168 -1.00 8.62 -4.21
C GLY A 168 -1.30 7.13 -4.01
N TRP A 169 -1.63 6.76 -2.78
CA TRP A 169 -1.86 5.36 -2.38
C TRP A 169 -3.22 4.84 -2.84
N ASN A 170 -3.22 3.63 -3.40
CA ASN A 170 -4.38 2.87 -3.82
C ASN A 170 -4.23 1.43 -3.35
N VAL A 171 -5.33 0.81 -2.92
CA VAL A 171 -5.35 -0.62 -2.61
C VAL A 171 -6.04 -1.35 -3.75
N PHE A 172 -5.27 -2.04 -4.58
CA PHE A 172 -5.83 -3.02 -5.50
C PHE A 172 -6.24 -4.25 -4.71
N THR A 173 -7.46 -4.73 -4.91
CA THR A 173 -7.98 -5.94 -4.26
C THR A 173 -8.51 -6.90 -5.31
N VAL A 174 -8.27 -8.19 -5.09
CA VAL A 174 -9.04 -9.27 -5.69
C VAL A 174 -9.71 -10.03 -4.55
N ARG A 175 -11.01 -10.25 -4.67
CA ARG A 175 -11.79 -11.05 -3.71
C ARG A 175 -12.56 -12.14 -4.44
N PHE A 176 -12.84 -13.24 -3.73
CA PHE A 176 -13.48 -14.42 -4.30
C PHE A 176 -14.82 -14.73 -3.59
N PRO A 177 -15.89 -13.95 -3.83
CA PRO A 177 -17.24 -14.33 -3.38
C PRO A 177 -17.72 -15.57 -4.14
N GLY A 178 -17.60 -16.75 -3.52
CA GLY A 178 -17.80 -18.02 -4.21
C GLY A 178 -16.70 -18.26 -5.25
N ASP A 179 -17.06 -18.70 -6.46
CA ASP A 179 -16.09 -19.07 -7.50
C ASP A 179 -15.76 -17.92 -8.48
N LYS A 180 -16.12 -16.67 -8.15
CA LYS A 180 -15.92 -15.51 -9.03
C LYS A 180 -14.89 -14.55 -8.46
N ALA A 181 -13.90 -14.16 -9.26
CA ALA A 181 -12.99 -13.08 -8.92
C ALA A 181 -13.69 -11.72 -9.09
N SER A 182 -13.54 -10.85 -8.10
CA SER A 182 -14.00 -9.46 -8.10
C SER A 182 -12.82 -8.55 -7.83
N TYR A 183 -12.58 -7.60 -8.74
CA TYR A 183 -11.47 -6.65 -8.67
C TYR A 183 -11.96 -5.28 -8.24
N SER A 184 -11.21 -4.57 -7.41
CA SER A 184 -11.55 -3.21 -6.97
C SER A 184 -10.33 -2.40 -6.56
N ILE A 185 -10.41 -1.08 -6.76
CA ILE A 185 -9.52 -0.11 -6.11
C ILE A 185 -10.28 0.49 -4.92
N VAL A 186 -9.74 0.31 -3.73
CA VAL A 186 -10.33 0.84 -2.50
C VAL A 186 -9.35 1.78 -1.80
N PRO A 187 -9.86 2.78 -1.04
CA PRO A 187 -9.02 3.74 -0.33
C PRO A 187 -8.41 3.15 0.96
N SER A 188 -8.94 2.02 1.44
CA SER A 188 -8.53 1.37 2.68
C SER A 188 -9.00 -0.09 2.68
N VAL A 189 -8.34 -0.93 3.47
CA VAL A 189 -8.81 -2.29 3.81
C VAL A 189 -8.64 -2.49 5.31
N GLU A 190 -9.64 -3.09 5.95
CA GLU A 190 -9.69 -3.20 7.41
C GLU A 190 -9.80 -4.65 7.91
N ASP A 191 -9.74 -5.62 6.99
CA ASP A 191 -9.90 -7.05 7.21
C ASP A 191 -8.66 -7.84 6.76
N ILE A 192 -7.46 -7.27 6.95
CA ILE A 192 -6.22 -7.96 6.64
C ILE A 192 -5.99 -9.08 7.66
N VAL A 193 -5.59 -10.25 7.17
CA VAL A 193 -4.98 -11.29 8.00
C VAL A 193 -3.55 -11.46 7.55
N LEU A 194 -2.64 -11.24 8.49
CA LEU A 194 -1.20 -11.39 8.30
C LEU A 194 -0.77 -12.67 9.01
N ASP A 195 -0.76 -13.78 8.26
CA ASP A 195 -0.35 -15.09 8.75
C ASP A 195 1.17 -15.20 8.69
N VAL A 196 1.83 -15.39 9.83
CA VAL A 196 3.28 -15.21 9.99
C VAL A 196 3.93 -16.31 10.83
N VAL A 197 5.18 -16.61 10.49
CA VAL A 197 6.09 -17.49 11.24
C VAL A 197 7.44 -16.80 11.36
N LEU A 198 8.01 -16.75 12.57
CA LEU A 198 9.31 -16.13 12.83
C LEU A 198 10.44 -17.00 12.25
N GLN A 199 11.41 -16.38 11.56
CA GLN A 199 12.61 -17.04 11.06
C GLN A 199 13.82 -16.81 11.98
#